data_AF-A0A961K4Y3-F1
#
_entry.id   AF-A0A961K4Y3-F1
#
_cell.length_a   1.000
_cell.length_b   1.000
_cell.length_c   1.000
_cell.angle_alpha   90.00
_cell.angle_beta   90.00
_cell.angle_gamma   90.00
#
_symmetry.space_group_name_H-M   'P 1'
#
loop_
_entity.id
_entity.type
_entity.pdbx_description
1 polymer ?
#
loop_
_entity_poly.entity_id
_entity_poly.type
_entity_poly.pdbx_seq_one_letter_code
_entity_poly.pdbx_strand_id
1 'polypeptide(L)' 'MTHALKPISVAIGDLVAHPANVRNRSPESYASENIAHLKASIAVLGLLQPLLVQKIDGKFGVLAGGRRHAALLELVA' A
#
# COMPACT_ATOMS: atom_id res chain seq x y z
N MET A 1 -0.88 -22.90 8.47
CA MET A 1 -0.50 -22.16 9.69
C MET A 1 -1.03 -20.76 9.58
N THR A 2 -1.90 -20.33 10.51
CA THR A 2 -2.51 -18.99 10.48
C THR A 2 -1.61 -18.06 11.30
N HIS A 3 -0.85 -17.18 10.64
CA HIS A 3 -0.11 -16.16 11.35
C HIS A 3 -1.10 -15.12 11.90
N ALA A 4 -1.04 -14.85 13.20
CA ALA A 4 -1.84 -13.79 13.81
C ALA A 4 -1.39 -12.44 13.25
N LEU A 5 -2.30 -11.71 12.62
CA LEU A 5 -2.05 -10.36 12.12
C LEU A 5 -2.22 -9.37 13.27
N LYS A 6 -1.27 -8.44 13.40
CA LYS A 6 -1.35 -7.34 14.37
C LYS A 6 -1.29 -6.00 13.63
N PRO A 7 -2.20 -5.05 13.94
CA PRO A 7 -2.10 -3.71 13.38
C PRO A 7 -0.85 -3.02 13.94
N ILE A 8 -0.11 -2.35 13.06
CA ILE A 8 1.05 -1.54 13.40
C ILE A 8 1.00 -0.23 12.62
N SER A 9 1.51 0.84 13.24
CA SER A 9 1.74 2.11 12.55
C SER A 9 3.12 2.08 11.90
N VAL A 10 3.18 2.37 10.60
CA VAL A 10 4.41 2.35 9.79
C VAL A 10 4.49 3.68 9.05
N ALA A 11 5.68 4.28 8.99
CA ALA A 11 5.88 5.49 8.20
C ALA A 11 5.76 5.16 6.71
N ILE A 12 5.17 6.07 5.92
CA ILE A 12 4.94 5.84 4.49
C ILE A 12 6.27 5.59 3.75
N GLY A 13 7.37 6.24 4.16
CA GLY A 13 8.71 6.04 3.58
C GLY A 13 9.35 4.67 3.85
N ASP A 14 8.83 3.91 4.83
CA ASP A 14 9.31 2.56 5.15
C ASP A 14 8.53 1.47 4.39
N LEU A 15 7.49 1.86 3.64
CA LEU A 15 6.72 0.95 2.80
C LEU A 15 7.42 0.73 1.46
N VAL A 16 7.51 -0.52 1.04
CA VAL A 16 8.08 -0.92 -0.25
C VAL A 16 7.15 -1.86 -1.01
N ALA A 17 7.29 -1.91 -2.33
CA ALA A 17 6.58 -2.88 -3.14
C ALA A 17 7.11 -4.29 -2.85
N HIS A 18 6.21 -5.24 -2.54
CA HIS A 18 6.59 -6.63 -2.32
C HIS A 18 6.56 -7.40 -3.66
N PRO A 19 7.59 -8.22 -4.00
CA PRO A 19 7.59 -9.03 -5.22
C PRO A 19 6.42 -10.01 -5.36
N ALA A 20 5.84 -10.48 -4.25
CA ALA A 20 4.70 -11.38 -4.21
C ALA A 20 3.34 -10.67 -4.40
N ASN A 21 3.32 -9.34 -4.47
CA ASN A 21 2.09 -8.61 -4.74
C ASN A 21 1.68 -8.83 -6.20
N VAL A 22 0.54 -9.49 -6.42
CA VAL A 22 0.04 -9.86 -7.75
C VAL A 22 -0.10 -8.65 -8.68
N ARG A 23 -0.47 -7.48 -8.14
CA ARG A 23 -0.63 -6.25 -8.94
C ARG A 23 0.70 -5.63 -9.37
N ASN A 24 1.84 -6.06 -8.82
CA ASN A 24 3.15 -5.64 -9.34
C ASN A 24 3.39 -6.10 -10.79
N ARG A 25 2.59 -7.07 -11.28
CA ARG A 25 2.60 -7.52 -12.68
C ARG A 25 1.69 -6.70 -13.60
N SER A 26 0.96 -5.71 -13.06
CA SER A 26 -0.01 -4.91 -13.82
C SER A 26 0.15 -3.42 -13.47
N PRO A 27 1.20 -2.76 -13.99
CA PRO A 27 1.54 -1.38 -13.63
C PRO A 27 0.44 -0.36 -13.97
N GLU A 28 -0.40 -0.64 -14.97
CA GLU A 28 -1.57 0.18 -15.33
C GLU A 28 -2.55 0.37 -14.15
N SER A 29 -2.63 -0.60 -13.24
CA SER A 29 -3.47 -0.48 -12.03
C SER A 29 -3.00 0.60 -11.06
N TYR A 30 -1.78 1.10 -11.23
CA TYR A 30 -1.17 2.17 -10.44
C TYR A 30 -1.09 3.50 -11.20
N ALA A 31 -1.56 3.55 -12.45
CA ALA A 31 -1.63 4.81 -13.19
C ALA A 31 -2.46 5.83 -12.40
N SER A 32 -2.02 7.09 -12.41
CA SER A 32 -2.61 8.16 -11.60
C SER A 32 -4.11 8.32 -11.82
N GLU A 33 -4.58 8.17 -13.06
CA GLU A 33 -6.00 8.15 -13.42
C GLU A 33 -6.80 7.05 -12.70
N ASN A 34 -6.20 5.87 -12.54
CA ASN A 34 -6.82 4.70 -11.91
C ASN A 34 -6.77 4.75 -10.38
N ILE A 35 -5.99 5.67 -9.80
CA ILE A 35 -5.90 5.87 -8.33
C ILE A 35 -6.37 7.24 -7.86
N ALA A 36 -6.71 8.17 -8.76
CA ALA A 36 -7.12 9.54 -8.43
C ALA A 36 -8.30 9.60 -7.45
N HIS A 37 -9.36 8.83 -7.69
CA HIS A 37 -10.51 8.77 -6.78
C HIS A 37 -10.14 8.17 -5.42
N LEU A 38 -9.28 7.15 -5.41
CA LEU A 38 -8.82 6.53 -4.17
C LEU A 38 -7.94 7.51 -3.36
N LYS A 39 -7.09 8.26 -4.06
CA LYS A 39 -6.26 9.32 -3.48
C LYS A 39 -7.11 10.40 -2.81
N ALA A 40 -8.09 10.93 -3.54
CA ALA A 40 -9.03 11.93 -3.00
C ALA A 40 -9.80 11.39 -1.79
N SER A 41 -10.26 10.13 -1.85
CA SER A 41 -10.94 9.49 -0.72
C SER A 41 -10.04 9.34 0.50
N ILE A 42 -8.77 8.94 0.32
CA ILE A 42 -7.81 8.79 1.42
C ILE A 42 -7.47 10.15 2.03
N ALA A 43 -7.36 11.21 1.21
CA ALA A 43 -7.09 12.56 1.71
C ALA A 43 -8.19 13.08 2.65
N VAL A 44 -9.45 12.72 2.40
CA VAL A 44 -10.61 13.18 3.20
C VAL A 44 -10.92 12.24 4.37
N LEU A 45 -10.92 10.93 4.15
CA LEU A 45 -11.39 9.94 5.13
C LEU A 45 -10.26 9.20 5.85
N GLY A 46 -9.02 9.35 5.39
CA GLY A 46 -7.91 8.51 5.81
C GLY A 46 -8.00 7.08 5.25
N LEU A 47 -7.14 6.21 5.77
CA LEU A 47 -7.05 4.82 5.34
C LEU A 47 -8.06 3.95 6.11
N LEU A 48 -9.21 3.67 5.49
CA LEU A 48 -10.28 2.86 6.11
C LEU A 48 -9.89 1.40 6.35
N GLN A 49 -9.12 0.81 5.42
CA GLN A 49 -8.65 -0.57 5.50
C GLN A 49 -7.12 -0.58 5.57
N PRO A 50 -6.50 -1.17 6.62
CA PRO A 50 -5.04 -1.31 6.70
C PRO A 50 -4.42 -2.06 5.52
N LEU A 51 -3.12 -1.82 5.30
CA LEU A 51 -2.31 -2.57 4.34
C LEU A 51 -1.84 -3.88 4.98
N LEU A 52 -1.79 -4.95 4.19
CA LEU A 52 -1.11 -6.17 4.62
C LEU A 52 0.36 -6.05 4.25
N VAL A 53 1.23 -6.06 5.26
CA VAL A 53 2.67 -5.91 5.09
C VAL A 53 3.43 -7.10 5.67
N GLN A 54 4.60 -7.35 5.11
CA GLN A 54 5.58 -8.29 5.63
C GLN A 54 6.94 -7.58 5.74
N LYS A 55 7.71 -7.86 6.79
CA LYS A 55 9.07 -7.33 6.88
C LYS A 55 9.95 -7.95 5.79
N ILE A 56 10.60 -7.10 5.00
CA ILE A 56 11.58 -7.49 3.97
C ILE A 56 12.74 -6.50 4.05
N ASP A 57 13.97 -7.00 4.18
CA ASP A 57 15.20 -6.20 4.14
C ASP A 57 15.18 -4.98 5.08
N GLY A 58 14.64 -5.15 6.28
CA GLY A 58 14.51 -4.08 7.28
C GLY A 58 13.37 -3.07 7.04
N LYS A 59 12.64 -3.20 5.94
CA LYS A 59 11.46 -2.38 5.58
C LYS A 59 10.17 -3.21 5.59
N PHE A 60 9.05 -2.58 5.24
CA PHE A 60 7.73 -3.22 5.19
C PHE A 60 7.23 -3.36 3.75
N GLY A 61 7.32 -4.58 3.21
CA GLY A 61 6.81 -4.90 1.88
C GLY A 61 5.29 -5.10 1.87
N VAL A 62 4.59 -4.38 0.98
CA VAL A 62 3.13 -4.43 0.84
C VAL A 62 2.69 -5.66 0.05
N LEU A 63 2.17 -6.67 0.74
CA LEU A 63 1.59 -7.90 0.17
C LEU A 63 0.21 -7.65 -0.46
N ALA A 64 -0.65 -6.90 0.24
CA ALA A 64 -1.99 -6.59 -0.24
C ALA A 64 -2.34 -5.12 0.03
N GLY A 65 -3.01 -4.50 -0.95
CA GLY A 65 -3.35 -3.08 -0.92
C GLY A 65 -2.43 -2.20 -1.77
N GLY A 66 -1.78 -2.75 -2.80
CA GLY A 66 -0.86 -1.99 -3.68
C GLY A 66 -1.42 -0.66 -4.20
N ARG A 67 -2.71 -0.58 -4.58
CA ARG A 67 -3.33 0.67 -5.05
C ARG A 67 -3.41 1.74 -3.95
N ARG A 68 -3.69 1.32 -2.71
CA ARG A 68 -3.69 2.21 -1.54
C ARG A 68 -2.28 2.68 -1.22
N HIS A 69 -1.28 1.79 -1.31
CA HIS A 69 0.13 2.18 -1.19
C HIS A 69 0.54 3.20 -2.25
N ALA A 70 0.21 2.98 -3.53
CA ALA A 70 0.49 3.92 -4.61
C ALA A 70 -0.19 5.29 -4.39
N ALA A 71 -1.47 5.29 -3.99
CA ALA A 71 -2.19 6.52 -3.67
C ALA A 71 -1.58 7.26 -2.48
N LEU A 72 -1.06 6.56 -1.47
CA LEU A 72 -0.35 7.16 -0.34
C LEU A 72 0.98 7.77 -0.78
N LEU A 73 1.73 7.12 -1.66
CA LEU A 73 2.96 7.68 -2.23
C LEU A 73 2.66 8.95 -3.04
N GLU A 74 1.60 8.97 -3.85
CA GLU A 74 1.18 10.18 -4.58
C GLU A 74 0.64 11.32 -3.69
N LEU A 75 0.22 11.04 -2.45
CA LEU A 75 -0.21 12.10 -1.51
C LEU A 75 0.96 12.77 -0.80
N VAL A 76 2.07 12.06 -0.68
CA VAL A 76 3.27 12.52 0.04
C VAL A 76 4.34 13.04 -0.93
N ALA A 77 4.26 12.68 -2.20
CA ALA A 77 5.09 13.23 -3.30
C ALA A 77 4.71 14.67 -3.62
#